data_AF-A0A2V4W2I2-F1
#
_entry.id   AF-A0A2V4W2I2-F1
#
_cell.length_a   1.000
_cell.length_b   1.000
_cell.length_c   1.000
_cell.angle_alpha   90.00
_cell.angle_beta   90.00
_cell.angle_gamma   90.00
#
_symmetry.space_group_name_H-M   'P 1'
#
loop_
_entity.id
_entity.type
_entity.pdbx_description
1 polymer ?
#
loop_
_entity_poly.entity_id
_entity_poly.type
_entity_poly.pdbx_seq_one_letter_code
_entity_poly.pdbx_strand_id
1 'polypeptide(L)'
;MAENRSPGKLNLTDQDYQQMSEAAYSDYVIGEDFRMVPGWEVLDQKHNKSGMDAVTFYNPDTKQAVIAFRGTEGSANWDRKAPDLGTDV
;
A
#
# COMPACT_ATOMS: atom_id res chain seq x y z
N MET A 1 27.96 6.88 -11.59
CA MET A 1 27.51 7.91 -10.62
C MET A 1 26.63 7.17 -9.63
N ALA A 2 27.09 6.93 -8.41
CA ALA A 2 26.28 6.23 -7.41
C ALA A 2 25.32 7.25 -6.78
N GLU A 3 24.03 7.02 -6.95
CA GLU A 3 22.97 7.84 -6.35
C GLU A 3 23.10 7.73 -4.83
N ASN A 4 23.11 8.89 -4.16
CA ASN A 4 23.34 9.01 -2.73
C ASN A 4 22.05 8.63 -1.98
N ARG A 5 21.65 7.35 -2.08
CA ARG A 5 20.45 6.80 -1.43
C ARG A 5 20.75 6.56 0.04
N SER A 6 19.82 6.97 0.92
CA SER A 6 19.87 6.62 2.34
C SER A 6 19.86 5.09 2.47
N PRO A 7 20.73 4.48 3.29
CA PRO A 7 20.76 3.03 3.45
C PRO A 7 19.39 2.53 3.91
N GLY A 8 18.86 1.53 3.19
CA GLY A 8 17.54 0.97 3.45
C GLY A 8 17.36 0.46 4.86
N LYS A 9 16.22 0.82 5.47
CA LYS A 9 15.84 0.37 6.81
C LYS A 9 15.65 -1.15 6.82
N LEU A 10 16.50 -1.87 7.56
CA LEU A 10 16.49 -3.33 7.74
C LEU A 10 15.36 -3.84 8.64
N ASN A 11 15.08 -3.09 9.72
CA ASN A 11 14.10 -3.48 10.73
C ASN A 11 12.91 -2.54 10.64
N LEU A 12 11.82 -3.03 10.06
CA LEU A 12 10.55 -2.33 10.02
C LEU A 12 9.87 -2.38 11.39
N THR A 13 9.40 -1.23 11.86
CA THR A 13 8.54 -1.11 13.04
C THR A 13 7.07 -1.23 12.62
N ASP A 14 6.18 -1.47 13.59
CA ASP A 14 4.73 -1.44 13.34
C ASP A 14 4.26 -0.12 12.69
N GLN A 15 4.91 0.99 13.03
CA GLN A 15 4.64 2.30 12.42
C GLN A 15 5.07 2.36 10.94
N ASP A 16 6.13 1.67 10.53
CA ASP A 16 6.50 1.60 9.11
C ASP A 16 5.47 0.78 8.34
N TYR A 17 5.03 -0.35 8.89
CA TYR A 17 3.97 -1.17 8.30
C TYR A 17 2.64 -0.40 8.22
N GLN A 18 2.33 0.40 9.24
CA GLN A 18 1.16 1.28 9.22
C GLN A 18 1.25 2.29 8.06
N GLN A 19 2.37 2.99 7.90
CA GLN A 19 2.56 3.95 6.81
C GLN A 19 2.50 3.29 5.43
N MET A 20 3.08 2.10 5.26
CA MET A 20 2.98 1.33 4.01
C MET A 20 1.54 0.87 3.73
N SER A 21 0.77 0.54 4.77
CA SER A 21 -0.65 0.21 4.67
C SER A 21 -1.50 1.41 4.27
N GLU A 22 -1.26 2.58 4.86
CA GLU A 22 -1.93 3.83 4.51
C GLU A 22 -1.60 4.27 3.08
N ALA A 23 -0.37 4.02 2.63
CA ALA A 23 0.03 4.22 1.25
C ALA A 23 -0.78 3.38 0.25
N ALA A 24 -1.32 2.22 0.62
CA ALA A 24 -2.17 1.45 -0.29
C ALA A 24 -3.49 2.18 -0.69
N TYR A 25 -3.85 3.28 -0.02
CA TYR A 25 -5.00 4.14 -0.37
C TYR A 25 -4.65 5.29 -1.31
N SER A 26 -3.37 5.53 -1.62
CA SER A 26 -2.93 6.62 -2.51
C SER A 26 -2.37 6.07 -3.83
N ASP A 27 -2.38 6.90 -4.86
CA ASP A 27 -1.71 6.58 -6.13
C ASP A 27 -0.22 6.93 -6.04
N TYR A 28 0.64 5.97 -6.37
CA TYR A 28 2.09 6.14 -6.38
C TYR A 28 2.65 5.92 -7.79
N VAL A 29 3.71 6.65 -8.12
CA VAL A 29 4.45 6.39 -9.36
C VAL A 29 5.42 5.24 -9.10
N ILE A 30 5.33 4.23 -9.96
CA ILE A 30 6.22 3.07 -9.92
C ILE A 30 7.67 3.50 -10.16
N GLY A 31 8.59 2.98 -9.35
CA GLY A 31 10.02 3.26 -9.40
C GLY A 31 10.46 4.48 -8.59
N GLU A 32 9.56 5.13 -7.86
CA GLU A 32 9.90 6.23 -6.96
C GLU A 32 10.27 5.76 -5.55
N ASP A 33 11.19 6.50 -4.91
CA ASP A 33 11.51 6.36 -3.49
C ASP A 33 10.27 6.61 -2.63
N PHE A 34 9.97 5.66 -1.75
CA PHE A 34 8.92 5.77 -0.76
C PHE A 34 9.40 6.65 0.40
N ARG A 35 9.15 7.95 0.29
CA ARG A 35 9.67 8.99 1.21
C ARG A 35 9.34 8.75 2.69
N MET A 36 8.26 8.03 3.00
CA MET A 36 7.85 7.73 4.38
C MET A 36 8.74 6.69 5.05
N VAL A 37 9.35 5.78 4.28
CA VAL A 37 10.28 4.77 4.81
C VAL A 37 11.54 4.76 3.94
N PRO A 38 12.59 5.51 4.33
CA PRO A 38 13.80 5.69 3.52
C PRO A 38 14.47 4.39 3.07
N GLY A 39 14.91 4.38 1.81
CA GLY A 39 15.54 3.24 1.13
C GLY A 39 14.58 2.11 0.76
N TRP A 40 13.27 2.40 0.78
CA TRP A 40 12.24 1.60 0.14
C TRP A 40 11.74 2.32 -1.11
N GLU A 41 11.41 1.59 -2.16
CA GLU A 41 10.86 2.10 -3.41
C GLU A 41 9.53 1.41 -3.75
N VAL A 42 8.66 2.10 -4.49
CA VAL A 42 7.41 1.51 -4.98
C VAL A 42 7.72 0.68 -6.22
N LEU A 43 7.59 -0.64 -6.11
CA LEU A 43 7.89 -1.57 -7.20
C LEU A 43 6.72 -1.76 -8.17
N ASP A 44 5.50 -1.83 -7.65
CA ASP A 44 4.31 -2.03 -8.46
C ASP A 44 3.06 -1.56 -7.71
N GLN A 45 2.05 -1.14 -8.46
CA GLN A 45 0.72 -0.85 -7.94
C GLN A 45 -0.30 -1.52 -8.84
N LYS A 46 -1.24 -2.24 -8.22
CA LYS A 46 -2.32 -2.92 -8.91
C LYS A 46 -3.66 -2.45 -8.37
N HIS A 47 -4.49 -1.94 -9.28
CA HIS A 47 -5.89 -1.64 -9.02
C HIS A 47 -6.76 -2.68 -9.68
N ASN A 48 -7.73 -3.22 -8.95
CA ASN A 48 -8.68 -4.19 -9.51
C ASN A 48 -10.11 -3.70 -9.35
N LYS A 49 -10.95 -4.01 -10.35
CA LYS A 49 -12.40 -3.70 -10.33
C LYS A 49 -13.15 -4.36 -9.16
N SER A 50 -12.54 -5.36 -8.50
CA SER A 50 -13.06 -6.01 -7.31
C SER A 50 -12.90 -5.18 -6.03
N GLY A 51 -12.22 -4.03 -6.07
CA GLY A 51 -11.94 -3.20 -4.91
C GLY A 51 -10.76 -3.70 -4.05
N MET A 52 -9.97 -4.63 -4.58
CA MET A 52 -8.72 -5.08 -3.96
C MET A 52 -7.54 -4.42 -4.67
N ASP A 53 -7.09 -3.32 -4.08
CA ASP A 53 -5.91 -2.61 -4.52
C ASP A 53 -4.70 -3.03 -3.68
N ALA A 54 -3.53 -3.10 -4.29
CA ALA A 54 -2.29 -3.44 -3.60
C ALA A 54 -1.11 -2.61 -4.11
N VAL A 55 -0.20 -2.29 -3.21
CA VAL A 55 1.07 -1.63 -3.49
C VAL A 55 2.21 -2.52 -3.00
N THR A 56 3.19 -2.74 -3.86
CA THR A 56 4.40 -3.50 -3.53
C THR A 56 5.55 -2.54 -3.30
N PHE A 57 6.18 -2.62 -2.14
CA PHE A 57 7.38 -1.89 -1.77
C PHE A 57 8.58 -2.84 -1.79
N TYR A 58 9.71 -2.36 -2.28
CA TYR A 58 10.96 -3.12 -2.33
C TYR A 58 12.09 -2.32 -1.70
N ASN A 59 12.96 -3.01 -0.98
CA ASN A 59 14.19 -2.43 -0.46
C ASN A 59 15.38 -3.07 -1.19
N PRO A 60 16.08 -2.33 -2.08
CA PRO A 60 17.17 -2.88 -2.86
C PRO A 60 18.41 -3.21 -2.01
N ASP A 61 18.60 -2.58 -0.86
CA ASP A 61 19.75 -2.82 0.03
C ASP A 61 19.58 -4.12 0.82
N THR A 62 18.37 -4.37 1.31
CA THR A 62 18.07 -5.50 2.21
C THR A 62 17.45 -6.69 1.48
N LYS A 63 17.06 -6.49 0.21
CA LYS A 63 16.34 -7.45 -0.64
C LYS A 63 14.98 -7.87 -0.07
N GLN A 64 14.40 -7.07 0.81
CA GLN A 64 13.06 -7.29 1.37
C GLN A 64 11.98 -6.72 0.47
N ALA A 65 10.80 -7.33 0.50
CA ALA A 65 9.61 -6.84 -0.17
C ALA A 65 8.43 -6.85 0.80
N VAL A 66 7.59 -5.81 0.72
CA VAL A 66 6.35 -5.67 1.49
C VAL A 66 5.21 -5.43 0.52
N ILE A 67 4.11 -6.17 0.66
CA ILE A 67 2.91 -5.98 -0.14
C ILE A 67 1.81 -5.46 0.79
N ALA A 68 1.41 -4.21 0.58
CA ALA A 68 0.32 -3.59 1.31
C ALA A 68 -0.97 -3.77 0.52
N PHE A 69 -1.99 -4.30 1.19
CA PHE A 69 -3.34 -4.41 0.64
C PHE A 69 -4.22 -3.30 1.18
N ARG A 70 -4.94 -2.64 0.29
CA ARG A 70 -5.95 -1.65 0.66
C ARG A 70 -7.15 -2.37 1.30
N GLY A 71 -7.56 -1.90 2.47
CA GLY A 71 -8.79 -2.33 3.12
C GLY A 71 -10.03 -1.70 2.46
N THR A 72 -11.22 -2.08 2.91
CA THR A 72 -12.45 -1.39 2.51
C THR A 72 -12.44 0.06 3.00
N GLU A 73 -12.63 1.01 2.09
CA GLU A 73 -12.87 2.41 2.43
C GLU A 73 -14.09 2.50 3.36
N GLY A 74 -13.84 2.84 4.62
CA GLY A 74 -14.86 2.97 5.68
C GLY A 74 -15.86 4.11 5.50
N SER A 75 -15.91 4.74 4.31
CA SER A 75 -16.90 5.74 3.92
C SER A 75 -17.81 5.27 2.78
N ALA A 76 -17.93 3.96 2.56
CA ALA A 76 -19.15 3.39 1.98
C ALA A 76 -20.32 3.53 2.99
N ASN A 77 -20.62 4.79 3.34
CA ASN A 77 -21.78 5.21 4.10
C ASN A 77 -23.03 4.77 3.34
N TRP A 78 -23.83 3.90 3.97
CA TRP A 78 -25.22 3.60 3.60
C TRP A 78 -25.51 2.79 2.32
N ASP A 79 -24.80 2.97 1.21
CA ASP A 79 -25.18 2.35 -0.09
C ASP A 79 -24.97 0.83 -0.18
N ARG A 80 -24.10 0.25 0.66
CA ARG A 80 -23.90 -1.21 0.71
C ARG A 80 -24.88 -1.96 1.61
N LYS A 81 -25.76 -1.28 2.36
CA LYS A 81 -26.84 -1.93 3.13
C LYS A 81 -28.11 -2.18 2.32
N ALA A 82 -28.25 -1.58 1.14
CA ALA A 82 -29.44 -1.76 0.32
C ALA A 82 -29.66 -3.19 -0.22
N PRO A 83 -28.63 -3.98 -0.61
CA PRO A 83 -28.87 -5.33 -1.13
C PRO A 83 -29.35 -6.32 -0.05
N ASP A 84 -29.07 -6.05 1.23
CA ASP A 84 -29.42 -6.94 2.34
C ASP A 84 -30.85 -6.76 2.85
N LEU A 85 -31.51 -5.64 2.54
CA LEU A 85 -32.92 -5.40 2.92
C LEU A 85 -33.93 -5.95 1.89
N GLY A 86 -33.46 -6.46 0.75
CA GLY A 86 -34.30 -6.98 -0.34
C GLY A 86 -34.28 -8.50 -0.50
N THR A 87 -33.54 -9.24 0.35
CA THR A 87 -33.44 -10.71 0.27
C THR A 87 -34.10 -11.41 1.46
N ASP A 88 -34.99 -10.70 2.17
CA ASP A 88 -36.00 -11.33 3.05
C ASP A 88 -37.34 -11.33 2.30
N VAL A 89 -37.57 -12.38 1.50
CA VAL A 89 -38.88 -12.75 0.93
C VAL A 89 -39.11 -14.24 1.10
#